data_AF-A0A1J5IBQ3-F1
#
_entry.id   AF-A0A1J5IBQ3-F1
#
_cell.length_a   1.000
_cell.length_b   1.000
_cell.length_c   1.000
_cell.angle_alpha   90.00
_cell.angle_beta   90.00
_cell.angle_gamma   90.00
#
_symmetry.space_group_name_H-M   'P 1'
#
loop_
_entity.id
_entity.type
_entity.pdbx_description
1 polymer ?
#
loop_
_entity_poly.entity_id
_entity_poly.type
_entity_poly.pdbx_seq_one_letter_code
_entity_poly.pdbx_strand_id
1 'polypeptide(L)'
;MLEMILNAGPMVKFVLLVLLALSVGCWWIIFMKARLFSRAEKESNEFLGLYQQRTNFPVIYRESKLYQYGYLPQVFHSGYTEWARLSRSVENAPESSQTTDTYVEGVEKAMEGAILSQHQRMERSLALLATTGSTAPFIGLFGTVWGIMTSFQRIGLKGAANLAVVAPGISEALIATAMGLVAAIPAVVAYNYFANRIRAFDNEMHYFVNDFSNMVKREWLRRLSTVKPNQVQRVAVQD
;
A
#
# COMPACT_ATOMS: atom_id res chain seq x y z
N MET A 1 28.04 -10.29 -25.72
CA MET A 1 27.41 -10.51 -24.40
C MET A 1 26.97 -11.96 -24.20
N LEU A 2 26.09 -12.50 -25.06
CA LEU A 2 25.58 -13.87 -24.91
C LEU A 2 26.68 -14.95 -24.88
N GLU A 3 27.67 -14.90 -25.78
CA GLU A 3 28.81 -15.83 -25.75
C GLU A 3 29.70 -15.67 -24.50
N MET A 4 29.76 -14.46 -23.94
CA MET A 4 30.52 -14.17 -22.70
C MET A 4 29.81 -14.77 -21.48
N ILE A 5 28.48 -14.67 -21.44
CA ILE A 5 27.65 -15.28 -20.39
C ILE A 5 27.67 -16.81 -20.50
N LEU A 6 27.66 -17.36 -21.72
CA LEU A 6 27.72 -18.79 -21.99
C LEU A 6 29.07 -19.41 -21.63
N ASN A 7 30.17 -18.65 -21.70
CA ASN A 7 31.51 -19.11 -21.31
C ASN A 7 31.87 -18.83 -19.84
N ALA A 8 31.00 -18.12 -19.12
CA ALA A 8 31.27 -17.74 -17.75
C ALA A 8 31.37 -18.94 -16.78
N GLY A 9 32.12 -18.74 -15.71
CA GLY A 9 32.23 -19.70 -14.62
C GLY A 9 30.85 -20.05 -14.03
N PRO A 10 30.65 -21.28 -13.54
CA PRO A 10 29.34 -21.75 -13.06
C PRO A 10 28.74 -20.85 -11.97
N MET A 11 29.59 -20.28 -11.10
CA MET A 11 29.15 -19.36 -10.06
C MET A 11 28.66 -18.01 -10.61
N VAL A 12 29.35 -17.43 -11.60
CA VAL A 12 28.93 -16.15 -12.21
C VAL A 12 27.61 -16.33 -12.95
N LYS A 13 27.43 -17.46 -13.65
CA LYS A 13 26.15 -17.82 -14.29
C LYS A 13 25.02 -17.92 -13.28
N PHE A 14 25.26 -18.55 -12.13
CA PHE A 14 24.29 -18.64 -11.04
C PHE A 14 23.89 -17.24 -10.53
N VAL A 15 24.86 -16.36 -10.27
CA VAL A 15 24.61 -14.98 -9.85
C VAL A 15 23.77 -14.23 -10.88
N LEU A 16 24.13 -14.31 -12.17
CA LEU A 16 23.39 -13.66 -13.25
C LEU A 16 21.95 -14.18 -13.36
N LEU A 17 21.73 -15.49 -13.17
CA LEU A 17 20.40 -16.09 -13.20
C LEU A 17 19.53 -15.59 -12.04
N VAL A 18 20.09 -15.52 -10.83
CA VAL A 18 19.40 -14.96 -9.65
C VAL A 18 19.03 -13.49 -9.89
N LEU A 19 19.97 -12.68 -10.37
CA LEU A 19 19.72 -11.27 -10.68
C LEU A 19 18.65 -11.08 -11.76
N LEU A 20 18.65 -11.93 -12.78
CA LEU A 20 17.63 -11.93 -13.83
C LEU A 20 16.25 -12.26 -13.25
N ALA A 21 16.15 -13.30 -12.41
CA ALA A 21 14.90 -13.68 -11.76
C ALA A 21 14.35 -12.56 -10.86
N LEU A 22 15.22 -11.91 -10.07
CA LEU A 22 14.85 -10.76 -9.25
C LEU A 22 14.38 -9.57 -10.11
N SER A 23 15.06 -9.29 -11.21
CA SER A 23 14.68 -8.22 -12.15
C SER A 23 13.30 -8.47 -12.77
N VAL A 24 13.06 -9.67 -13.28
CA VAL A 24 11.75 -10.05 -13.86
C VAL A 24 10.64 -9.98 -12.80
N GLY A 25 10.89 -10.50 -11.60
CA GLY A 25 9.95 -10.40 -10.48
C GLY A 25 9.64 -8.96 -10.08
N CYS A 26 10.65 -8.09 -10.08
CA CYS A 26 10.50 -6.66 -9.80
C CYS A 26 9.58 -6.00 -10.84
N TRP A 27 9.87 -6.16 -12.13
CA TRP A 27 9.03 -5.60 -13.20
C TRP A 27 7.59 -6.11 -13.16
N TRP A 28 7.39 -7.40 -12.89
CA TRP A 28 6.06 -7.97 -12.71
C TRP A 28 5.27 -7.26 -11.60
N ILE A 29 5.89 -7.08 -10.43
CA ILE A 29 5.23 -6.40 -9.30
C ILE A 29 4.96 -4.93 -9.64
N ILE A 30 5.90 -4.24 -10.30
CA ILE A 30 5.74 -2.83 -10.70
C ILE A 30 4.49 -2.65 -11.56
N PHE A 31 4.35 -3.45 -12.63
CA PHE A 31 3.19 -3.33 -13.53
C PHE A 31 1.87 -3.70 -12.82
N MET A 32 1.89 -4.75 -12.01
CA MET A 32 0.72 -5.17 -11.24
C MET A 32 0.28 -4.08 -10.27
N LYS A 33 1.21 -3.50 -9.49
CA LYS A 33 0.93 -2.45 -8.51
C LYS A 33 0.51 -1.14 -9.16
N ALA A 34 1.15 -0.74 -10.26
CA ALA A 34 0.78 0.45 -11.00
C ALA A 34 -0.69 0.38 -11.44
N ARG A 35 -1.12 -0.75 -12.04
CA ARG A 35 -2.53 -0.95 -12.43
C ARG A 35 -3.48 -0.94 -11.24
N LEU A 36 -3.12 -1.60 -10.13
CA LEU A 36 -3.94 -1.63 -8.93
C LEU A 36 -4.15 -0.23 -8.34
N PHE A 37 -3.07 0.54 -8.21
CA PHE A 37 -3.13 1.88 -7.59
C PHE A 37 -3.89 2.87 -8.46
N SER A 38 -3.67 2.86 -9.78
CA SER A 38 -4.44 3.70 -10.69
C SER A 38 -5.94 3.39 -10.67
N ARG A 39 -6.32 2.11 -10.53
CA ARG A 39 -7.73 1.72 -10.37
C ARG A 39 -8.29 2.15 -9.01
N ALA A 40 -7.56 1.89 -7.93
CA ALA A 40 -7.98 2.25 -6.58
C ALA A 40 -8.22 3.76 -6.44
N GLU A 41 -7.33 4.58 -6.99
CA GLU A 41 -7.49 6.03 -7.02
C GLU A 41 -8.70 6.47 -7.86
N LYS A 42 -8.85 5.92 -9.07
CA LYS A 42 -9.99 6.26 -9.93
C LYS A 42 -11.32 5.95 -9.24
N GLU A 43 -11.46 4.76 -8.67
CA GLU A 43 -12.68 4.36 -7.95
C GLU A 43 -12.92 5.21 -6.69
N SER A 44 -11.86 5.54 -5.94
CA SER A 44 -11.98 6.44 -4.78
C SER A 44 -12.45 7.84 -5.17
N ASN A 45 -11.94 8.39 -6.27
CA ASN A 45 -12.35 9.71 -6.76
C ASN A 45 -13.79 9.72 -7.28
N GLU A 46 -14.21 8.68 -8.00
CA GLU A 46 -15.60 8.52 -8.43
C GLU A 46 -16.54 8.43 -7.23
N PHE A 47 -16.18 7.63 -6.21
CA PHE A 47 -16.94 7.53 -4.97
C PHE A 47 -17.00 8.86 -4.22
N LEU A 48 -15.90 9.61 -4.13
CA LEU A 48 -15.88 10.91 -3.46
C LEU A 48 -16.84 11.90 -4.14
N GLY A 49 -16.91 11.90 -5.48
CA GLY A 49 -17.88 12.69 -6.23
C GLY A 49 -19.34 12.31 -5.92
N LEU A 50 -19.63 11.01 -5.78
CA LEU A 50 -20.97 10.53 -5.36
C LEU A 50 -21.30 10.96 -3.92
N TYR A 51 -20.33 10.81 -3.00
CA TYR A 51 -20.48 11.18 -1.60
C TYR A 51 -20.78 12.68 -1.43
N GLN A 52 -20.10 13.55 -2.19
CA GLN A 52 -20.32 15.01 -2.12
C GLN A 52 -21.67 15.46 -2.71
N GLN A 53 -22.21 14.73 -3.69
CA GLN A 53 -23.44 15.14 -4.41
C GLN A 53 -24.74 14.56 -3.84
N ARG A 54 -24.68 13.55 -2.96
CA ARG A 54 -25.84 12.78 -2.54
C ARG A 54 -26.02 12.83 -1.01
N THR A 55 -27.19 13.24 -0.56
CA THR A 55 -27.59 13.22 0.87
C THR A 55 -28.27 11.92 1.31
N ASN A 56 -28.39 10.91 0.42
CA ASN A 56 -29.13 9.68 0.69
C ASN A 56 -28.19 8.47 0.90
N PHE A 57 -27.82 8.23 2.16
CA PHE A 57 -26.80 7.24 2.56
C PHE A 57 -27.07 5.78 2.16
N PRO A 58 -28.31 5.25 2.22
CA PRO A 58 -28.62 3.91 1.72
C PRO A 58 -28.26 3.70 0.24
N VAL A 59 -28.37 4.75 -0.58
CA VAL A 59 -28.01 4.70 -2.01
C VAL A 59 -26.49 4.66 -2.16
N ILE A 60 -25.77 5.51 -1.44
CA ILE A 60 -24.30 5.53 -1.42
C ILE A 60 -23.74 4.18 -0.95
N TYR A 61 -24.33 3.57 0.08
CA TYR A 61 -23.91 2.26 0.58
C TYR A 61 -24.15 1.12 -0.44
N ARG A 62 -25.18 1.22 -1.28
CA ARG A 62 -25.44 0.22 -2.32
C ARG A 62 -24.49 0.39 -3.50
N GLU A 63 -24.22 1.64 -3.90
CA GLU A 63 -23.30 1.96 -5.00
C GLU A 63 -21.83 1.77 -4.61
N SER A 64 -21.47 1.97 -3.33
CA SER A 64 -20.11 1.74 -2.84
C SER A 64 -19.65 0.28 -3.01
N LYS A 65 -20.58 -0.68 -3.02
CA LYS A 65 -20.28 -2.11 -3.29
C LYS A 65 -19.78 -2.37 -4.71
N LEU A 66 -20.00 -1.45 -5.64
CA LEU A 66 -19.51 -1.56 -7.02
C LEU A 66 -18.02 -1.21 -7.12
N TYR A 67 -17.48 -0.48 -6.14
CA TYR A 67 -16.09 0.00 -6.10
C TYR A 67 -15.23 -0.89 -5.19
N GLN A 68 -14.90 -2.08 -5.66
CA GLN A 68 -14.19 -3.09 -4.85
C GLN A 68 -12.71 -2.78 -4.63
N TYR A 69 -12.09 -1.98 -5.51
CA TYR A 69 -10.66 -1.64 -5.46
C TYR A 69 -10.41 -0.29 -4.80
N GLY A 70 -11.40 0.61 -4.78
CA GLY A 70 -11.33 1.90 -4.09
C GLY A 70 -11.08 1.77 -2.58
N TYR A 71 -10.25 2.65 -2.03
CA TYR A 71 -9.94 2.68 -0.59
C TYR A 71 -10.97 3.47 0.22
N LEU A 72 -11.46 4.61 -0.29
CA LEU A 72 -12.51 5.38 0.38
C LEU A 72 -13.85 4.62 0.54
N PRO A 73 -14.37 3.92 -0.49
CA PRO A 73 -15.58 3.10 -0.35
C PRO A 73 -15.48 2.03 0.74
N GLN A 74 -14.31 1.39 0.89
CA GLN A 74 -14.06 0.36 1.89
C GLN A 74 -14.10 0.94 3.30
N VAL A 75 -13.46 2.09 3.51
CA VAL A 75 -13.47 2.79 4.80
C VAL A 75 -14.88 3.29 5.14
N PHE A 76 -15.60 3.86 4.16
CA PHE A 76 -17.01 4.23 4.31
C PHE A 76 -17.90 3.06 4.70
N HIS A 77 -17.70 1.89 4.07
CA HIS A 77 -18.49 0.71 4.35
C HIS A 77 -18.40 0.32 5.84
N SER A 78 -17.19 0.25 6.38
CA SER A 78 -16.96 -0.05 7.80
C SER A 78 -17.62 0.99 8.71
N GLY A 79 -17.41 2.28 8.44
CA GLY A 79 -18.01 3.36 9.22
C GLY A 79 -19.54 3.37 9.18
N TYR A 80 -20.14 3.19 8.00
CA TYR A 80 -21.59 3.16 7.84
C TYR A 80 -22.23 1.93 8.51
N THR A 81 -21.60 0.76 8.40
CA THR A 81 -22.12 -0.46 9.06
C THR A 81 -22.14 -0.32 10.58
N GLU A 82 -21.10 0.26 11.17
CA GLU A 82 -21.03 0.49 12.61
C GLU A 82 -22.01 1.58 13.04
N TRP A 83 -22.09 2.69 12.29
CA TRP A 83 -23.07 3.74 12.54
C TRP A 83 -24.51 3.22 12.49
N ALA A 84 -24.86 2.37 11.51
CA ALA A 84 -26.18 1.77 11.38
C ALA A 84 -26.48 0.74 12.48
N ARG A 85 -25.46 0.12 13.07
CA ARG A 85 -25.59 -0.78 14.22
C ARG A 85 -25.83 0.01 15.50
N LEU A 86 -25.00 1.02 15.75
CA LEU A 86 -25.07 1.88 16.94
C LEU A 86 -26.36 2.72 16.98
N SER A 87 -26.79 3.25 15.83
CA SER A 87 -28.04 4.02 15.74
C SER A 87 -29.26 3.18 16.17
N ARG A 88 -29.27 1.87 15.86
CA ARG A 88 -30.34 0.94 16.28
C ARG A 88 -30.25 0.58 17.76
N SER A 89 -29.06 0.51 18.34
CA SER A 89 -28.95 0.24 19.78
C SER A 89 -29.46 1.40 20.63
N VAL A 90 -29.32 2.65 20.17
CA VAL A 90 -29.83 3.82 20.92
C VAL A 90 -31.34 3.86 20.94
N GLU A 91 -31.99 3.52 19.82
CA GLU A 91 -33.45 3.48 19.73
C GLU A 91 -34.07 2.47 20.72
N ASN A 92 -33.28 1.50 21.19
CA ASN A 92 -33.71 0.45 22.11
C ASN A 92 -33.13 0.59 23.54
N ALA A 93 -32.33 1.62 23.84
CA ALA A 93 -31.65 1.78 25.12
C ALA A 93 -32.33 2.86 26.01
N PRO A 94 -32.44 2.63 27.34
CA PRO A 94 -32.94 3.64 28.27
C PRO A 94 -32.03 4.89 28.31
N GLU A 95 -32.65 6.07 28.42
CA GLU A 95 -32.16 7.44 28.09
C GLU A 95 -30.82 7.93 28.69
N SER A 96 -30.08 7.18 29.50
CA SER A 96 -29.18 7.79 30.49
C SER A 96 -27.71 7.35 30.52
N SER A 97 -27.10 6.81 29.45
CA SER A 97 -25.70 6.33 29.60
C SER A 97 -24.71 6.51 28.45
N GLN A 98 -25.08 7.01 27.28
CA GLN A 98 -24.10 7.14 26.18
C GLN A 98 -24.11 8.55 25.58
N THR A 99 -22.97 9.23 25.69
CA THR A 99 -22.73 10.54 25.09
C THR A 99 -22.51 10.40 23.59
N THR A 100 -22.93 11.42 22.83
CA THR A 100 -22.67 11.54 21.38
C THR A 100 -21.23 11.21 21.01
N ASP A 101 -20.27 11.60 21.85
CA ASP A 101 -18.85 11.39 21.60
C ASP A 101 -18.46 9.90 21.66
N THR A 102 -19.04 9.09 22.56
CA THR A 102 -18.78 7.63 22.61
C THR A 102 -19.25 6.91 21.34
N TYR A 103 -20.36 7.37 20.74
CA TYR A 103 -20.88 6.79 19.49
C TYR A 103 -20.00 7.14 18.28
N VAL A 104 -19.58 8.40 18.18
CA VAL A 104 -18.69 8.86 17.11
C VAL A 104 -17.35 8.15 17.22
N GLU A 105 -16.80 7.99 18.43
CA GLU A 105 -15.56 7.25 18.67
C GLU A 105 -15.66 5.78 18.21
N GLY A 106 -16.81 5.11 18.41
CA GLY A 106 -17.02 3.75 17.93
C GLY A 106 -16.97 3.63 16.40
N VAL A 107 -17.57 4.60 15.70
CA VAL A 107 -17.53 4.68 14.23
C VAL A 107 -16.12 4.99 13.74
N GLU A 108 -15.42 5.93 14.37
CA GLU A 108 -14.03 6.28 14.05
C GLU A 108 -13.11 5.06 14.18
N LYS A 109 -13.20 4.34 15.29
CA LYS A 109 -12.42 3.11 15.51
C LYS A 109 -12.66 2.05 14.43
N ALA A 110 -13.91 1.87 13.99
CA ALA A 110 -14.23 0.95 12.90
C ALA A 110 -13.60 1.39 11.56
N MET A 111 -13.58 2.70 11.29
CA MET A 111 -12.95 3.27 10.09
C MET A 111 -11.43 3.20 10.16
N GLU A 112 -10.82 3.47 11.31
CA GLU A 112 -9.37 3.32 11.53
C GLU A 112 -8.91 1.87 11.33
N GLY A 113 -9.66 0.90 11.84
CA GLY A 113 -9.40 -0.52 11.57
C GLY A 113 -9.46 -0.83 10.07
N ALA A 114 -10.38 -0.22 9.34
CA ALA A 114 -10.46 -0.35 7.89
C ALA A 114 -9.25 0.27 7.20
N ILE A 115 -8.79 1.46 7.62
CA ILE A 115 -7.57 2.11 7.10
C ILE A 115 -6.36 1.19 7.25
N LEU A 116 -6.13 0.65 8.45
CA LEU A 116 -5.02 -0.26 8.71
C LEU A 116 -5.06 -1.49 7.80
N SER A 117 -6.26 -2.07 7.58
CA SER A 117 -6.43 -3.20 6.67
C SER A 117 -6.12 -2.84 5.21
N GLN A 118 -6.51 -1.64 4.76
CA GLN A 118 -6.21 -1.16 3.41
C GLN A 118 -4.74 -0.86 3.23
N HIS A 119 -4.12 -0.20 4.20
CA HIS A 119 -2.68 0.07 4.23
C HIS A 119 -1.88 -1.22 4.07
N GLN A 120 -2.13 -2.21 4.94
CA GLN A 120 -1.43 -3.51 4.89
C GLN A 120 -1.65 -4.23 3.54
N ARG A 121 -2.86 -4.15 2.98
CA ARG A 121 -3.16 -4.71 1.65
C ARG A 121 -2.34 -4.02 0.55
N MET A 122 -2.17 -2.70 0.63
CA MET A 122 -1.40 -1.92 -0.34
C MET A 122 0.11 -2.08 -0.18
N GLU A 123 0.62 -2.30 1.03
CA GLU A 123 2.04 -2.57 1.27
C GLU A 123 2.48 -3.96 0.83
N ARG A 124 1.57 -4.94 0.77
CA ARG A 124 1.90 -6.30 0.32
C ARG A 124 2.64 -6.24 -1.02
N SER A 125 3.71 -7.01 -1.13
CA SER A 125 4.66 -7.06 -2.27
C SER A 125 5.67 -5.92 -2.40
N LEU A 126 5.55 -4.80 -1.67
CA LEU A 126 6.60 -3.76 -1.65
C LEU A 126 7.87 -4.25 -0.95
N ALA A 127 7.73 -5.16 0.02
CA ALA A 127 8.87 -5.79 0.71
C ALA A 127 9.84 -6.45 -0.28
N LEU A 128 9.34 -7.12 -1.33
CA LEU A 128 10.20 -7.71 -2.36
C LEU A 128 10.97 -6.66 -3.16
N LEU A 129 10.36 -5.51 -3.46
CA LEU A 129 11.07 -4.40 -4.13
C LEU A 129 12.14 -3.81 -3.20
N ALA A 130 11.81 -3.62 -1.93
CA ALA A 130 12.76 -3.11 -0.92
C ALA A 130 13.96 -4.04 -0.76
N THR A 131 13.71 -5.35 -0.59
CA THR A 131 14.76 -6.36 -0.48
C THR A 131 15.57 -6.46 -1.77
N THR A 132 14.93 -6.46 -2.94
CA THR A 132 15.66 -6.53 -4.22
C THR A 132 16.54 -5.29 -4.40
N GLY A 133 16.00 -4.11 -4.11
CA GLY A 133 16.73 -2.85 -4.19
C GLY A 133 17.95 -2.78 -3.28
N SER A 134 17.87 -3.35 -2.07
CA SER A 134 18.98 -3.35 -1.12
C SER A 134 19.98 -4.49 -1.36
N THR A 135 19.54 -5.65 -1.83
CA THR A 135 20.39 -6.87 -1.91
C THR A 135 21.00 -7.11 -3.29
N ALA A 136 20.33 -6.72 -4.39
CA ALA A 136 20.82 -6.98 -5.74
C ALA A 136 22.21 -6.39 -6.04
N PRO A 137 22.59 -5.18 -5.56
CA PRO A 137 23.95 -4.66 -5.75
C PRO A 137 25.00 -5.54 -5.07
N PHE A 138 24.71 -6.06 -3.88
CA PHE A 138 25.62 -6.94 -3.14
C PHE A 138 25.74 -8.31 -3.78
N ILE A 139 24.66 -8.84 -4.36
CA ILE A 139 24.69 -10.07 -5.16
C ILE A 139 25.59 -9.89 -6.39
N GLY A 140 25.49 -8.73 -7.08
CA GLY A 140 26.38 -8.38 -8.18
C GLY A 140 27.84 -8.25 -7.75
N LEU A 141 28.10 -7.53 -6.65
CA LEU A 141 29.43 -7.39 -6.05
C LEU A 141 30.04 -8.75 -5.69
N PHE A 142 29.26 -9.65 -5.09
CA PHE A 142 29.68 -11.02 -4.82
C PHE A 142 30.11 -11.73 -6.11
N GLY A 143 29.34 -11.60 -7.20
CA GLY A 143 29.71 -12.09 -8.53
C GLY A 143 31.05 -11.54 -9.01
N THR A 144 31.31 -10.23 -8.82
CA THR A 144 32.62 -9.66 -9.18
C THR A 144 33.77 -10.24 -8.38
N VAL A 145 33.64 -10.31 -7.06
CA VAL A 145 34.70 -10.80 -6.16
C VAL A 145 35.04 -12.24 -6.52
N TRP A 146 34.02 -13.07 -6.75
CA TRP A 146 34.23 -14.46 -7.16
C TRP A 146 34.90 -14.59 -8.53
N GLY A 147 34.45 -13.82 -9.53
CA GLY A 147 35.02 -13.86 -10.88
C GLY A 147 36.49 -13.40 -10.91
N ILE A 148 36.82 -12.37 -10.13
CA ILE A 148 38.21 -11.90 -9.97
C ILE A 148 39.05 -12.94 -9.24
N MET A 149 38.57 -13.51 -8.13
CA MET A 149 39.26 -14.56 -7.38
C MET A 149 39.60 -15.78 -8.26
N THR A 150 38.63 -16.27 -9.03
CA THR A 150 38.83 -17.41 -9.93
C THR A 150 39.79 -17.08 -11.07
N SER A 151 39.81 -15.84 -11.55
CA SER A 151 40.78 -15.37 -12.54
C SER A 151 42.21 -15.38 -11.99
N PHE A 152 42.42 -14.91 -10.74
CA PHE A 152 43.73 -14.96 -10.08
C PHE A 152 44.20 -16.37 -9.75
N GLN A 153 43.30 -17.27 -9.33
CA GLN A 153 43.63 -18.69 -9.12
C GLN A 153 44.15 -19.35 -10.41
N ARG A 154 43.57 -19.02 -11.57
CA ARG A 154 44.04 -19.53 -12.87
C ARG A 154 45.43 -19.04 -13.23
N ILE A 155 45.80 -17.80 -12.86
CA ILE A 155 47.19 -17.31 -13.02
C ILE A 155 48.13 -18.14 -12.16
N GLY A 156 47.80 -18.34 -10.88
CA GLY A 156 48.64 -19.09 -9.95
C GLY A 156 48.92 -20.52 -10.40
N LEU A 157 47.91 -21.20 -10.96
CA LEU A 157 48.04 -22.56 -11.49
C LEU A 157 48.83 -22.64 -12.81
N LYS A 158 48.74 -21.62 -13.68
CA LYS A 158 49.43 -21.60 -14.97
C LYS A 158 50.86 -21.07 -14.89
N GLY A 159 51.25 -20.42 -13.80
CA GLY A 159 52.60 -19.87 -13.59
C GLY A 159 52.96 -18.69 -14.51
N ALA A 160 52.03 -18.22 -15.35
CA ALA A 160 52.25 -17.12 -16.29
C ALA A 160 51.09 -16.13 -16.23
N ALA A 161 51.41 -14.86 -15.96
CA ALA A 161 50.45 -13.77 -15.96
C ALA A 161 50.24 -13.25 -17.39
N ASN A 162 49.44 -13.97 -18.18
CA ASN A 162 49.01 -13.50 -19.50
C ASN A 162 47.65 -12.80 -19.40
N LEU A 163 47.60 -11.50 -19.74
CA LEU A 163 46.38 -10.69 -19.74
C LEU A 163 45.25 -11.32 -20.58
N ALA A 164 45.58 -11.95 -21.71
CA ALA A 164 44.60 -12.60 -22.57
C ALA A 164 43.86 -13.76 -21.87
N VAL A 165 44.48 -14.37 -20.84
CA VAL A 165 43.90 -15.51 -20.10
C VAL A 165 42.93 -15.05 -19.00
N VAL A 166 43.10 -13.83 -18.48
CA VAL A 166 42.28 -13.30 -17.36
C VAL A 166 41.27 -12.25 -17.77
N ALA A 167 41.49 -11.54 -18.90
CA ALA A 167 40.58 -10.52 -19.38
C ALA A 167 39.12 -11.00 -19.51
N PRO A 168 38.82 -12.23 -20.00
CA PRO A 168 37.44 -12.72 -20.06
C PRO A 168 36.79 -12.86 -18.67
N GLY A 169 37.49 -13.44 -17.70
CA GLY A 169 36.95 -13.68 -16.35
C GLY A 169 36.70 -12.39 -15.58
N ILE A 170 37.57 -11.38 -15.75
CA ILE A 170 37.38 -10.05 -15.16
C ILE A 170 36.22 -9.32 -15.83
N SER A 171 36.09 -9.42 -17.16
CA SER A 171 34.97 -8.81 -17.88
C SER A 171 33.62 -9.41 -17.44
N GLU A 172 33.54 -10.73 -17.31
CA GLU A 172 32.34 -11.43 -16.82
C GLU A 172 31.98 -11.02 -15.39
N ALA A 173 32.99 -10.91 -14.54
CA ALA A 173 32.85 -10.41 -13.18
C ALA A 173 32.17 -9.03 -13.18
N LEU A 174 32.68 -8.07 -13.96
CA LEU A 174 32.14 -6.71 -14.03
C LEU A 174 30.69 -6.65 -14.53
N ILE A 175 30.30 -7.54 -15.46
CA ILE A 175 28.90 -7.65 -15.89
C ILE A 175 27.98 -8.04 -14.72
N ALA A 176 28.41 -8.90 -13.80
CA ALA A 176 27.58 -9.28 -12.65
C ALA A 176 27.18 -8.06 -11.80
N THR A 177 28.11 -7.13 -11.54
CA THR A 177 27.81 -5.90 -10.80
C THR A 177 26.92 -4.96 -11.61
N ALA A 178 27.17 -4.79 -12.90
CA ALA A 178 26.31 -3.99 -13.77
C ALA A 178 24.86 -4.51 -13.76
N MET A 179 24.68 -5.83 -13.85
CA MET A 179 23.36 -6.47 -13.77
C MET A 179 22.71 -6.30 -12.38
N GLY A 180 23.51 -6.33 -11.31
CA GLY A 180 23.04 -6.04 -9.96
C GLY A 180 22.42 -4.64 -9.85
N LEU A 181 23.09 -3.64 -10.43
CA LEU A 181 22.58 -2.26 -10.49
C LEU A 181 21.34 -2.12 -11.37
N VAL A 182 21.31 -2.78 -12.53
CA VAL A 182 20.13 -2.78 -13.43
C VAL A 182 18.91 -3.39 -12.75
N ALA A 183 19.07 -4.40 -11.89
CA ALA A 183 17.97 -4.96 -11.09
C ALA A 183 17.59 -4.06 -9.90
N ALA A 184 18.57 -3.44 -9.23
CA ALA A 184 18.34 -2.66 -8.01
C ALA A 184 17.68 -1.31 -8.27
N ILE A 185 18.12 -0.56 -9.28
CA ILE A 185 17.67 0.82 -9.52
C ILE A 185 16.15 0.89 -9.74
N PRO A 186 15.54 0.10 -10.65
CA PRO A 186 14.09 0.12 -10.85
C PRO A 186 13.34 -0.28 -9.57
N ALA A 187 13.87 -1.25 -8.81
CA ALA A 187 13.26 -1.73 -7.58
C ALA A 187 13.18 -0.62 -6.51
N VAL A 188 14.27 0.12 -6.30
CA VAL A 188 14.31 1.24 -5.35
C VAL A 188 13.39 2.38 -5.78
N VAL A 189 13.43 2.76 -7.06
CA VAL A 189 12.59 3.85 -7.59
C VAL A 189 11.11 3.50 -7.43
N ALA A 190 10.71 2.30 -7.82
CA ALA A 190 9.34 1.86 -7.72
C ALA A 190 8.87 1.69 -6.27
N TYR A 191 9.72 1.16 -5.38
CA TYR A 191 9.42 1.08 -3.96
C TYR A 191 9.11 2.46 -3.37
N ASN A 192 9.98 3.44 -3.63
CA ASN A 192 9.80 4.80 -3.13
C ASN A 192 8.53 5.45 -3.70
N TYR A 193 8.26 5.26 -5.00
CA TYR A 193 7.05 5.76 -5.64
C TYR A 193 5.79 5.18 -5.00
N PHE A 194 5.69 3.85 -4.86
CA PHE A 194 4.51 3.21 -4.28
C PHE A 194 4.38 3.51 -2.78
N ALA A 195 5.46 3.55 -2.01
CA ALA A 195 5.42 3.89 -0.59
C ALA A 195 4.92 5.34 -0.36
N ASN A 196 5.36 6.29 -1.19
CA ASN A 196 4.84 7.66 -1.17
C ASN A 196 3.34 7.69 -1.51
N ARG A 197 2.91 6.85 -2.46
CA ARG A 197 1.51 6.82 -2.89
C ARG A 197 0.59 6.22 -1.82
N ILE A 198 1.04 5.19 -1.10
CA ILE A 198 0.32 4.63 0.05
C ILE A 198 0.12 5.71 1.12
N ARG A 199 1.17 6.46 1.47
CA ARG A 199 1.07 7.58 2.42
C ARG A 199 0.04 8.64 1.99
N ALA A 200 -0.03 8.94 0.70
CA ALA A 200 -1.04 9.87 0.19
C ALA A 200 -2.46 9.31 0.37
N PHE A 201 -2.68 8.03 0.04
CA PHE A 201 -3.96 7.37 0.25
C PHE A 201 -4.36 7.28 1.74
N ASP A 202 -3.40 7.04 2.63
CA ASP A 202 -3.64 7.05 4.08
C ASP A 202 -4.14 8.42 4.54
N ASN A 203 -3.47 9.50 4.12
CA ASN A 203 -3.91 10.86 4.43
C ASN A 203 -5.32 11.14 3.92
N GLU A 204 -5.62 10.76 2.67
CA GLU A 204 -6.97 10.92 2.10
C GLU A 204 -8.04 10.14 2.88
N MET A 205 -7.73 8.90 3.30
CA MET A 205 -8.65 8.13 4.14
C MET A 205 -8.87 8.81 5.50
N HIS A 206 -7.82 9.31 6.15
CA HIS A 206 -7.95 10.03 7.43
C HIS A 206 -8.77 11.32 7.30
N TYR A 207 -8.58 12.09 6.21
CA TYR A 207 -9.45 13.24 5.92
C TYR A 207 -10.91 12.82 5.76
N PHE A 208 -11.15 11.70 5.08
CA PHE A 208 -12.50 11.16 4.91
C PHE A 208 -13.13 10.71 6.23
N VAL A 209 -12.38 10.08 7.14
CA VAL A 209 -12.88 9.74 8.49
C VAL A 209 -13.35 11.00 9.21
N ASN A 210 -12.52 12.04 9.25
CA ASN A 210 -12.86 13.28 9.93
C ASN A 210 -14.12 13.94 9.37
N ASP A 211 -14.28 13.97 8.05
CA ASP A 211 -15.48 14.51 7.41
C ASP A 211 -16.72 13.68 7.76
N PHE A 212 -16.61 12.35 7.69
CA PHE A 212 -17.70 11.44 8.05
C PHE A 212 -18.10 11.58 9.52
N SER A 213 -17.14 11.65 10.45
CA SER A 213 -17.37 11.86 11.88
C SER A 213 -18.10 13.16 12.17
N ASN A 214 -17.66 14.26 11.55
CA ASN A 214 -18.31 15.57 11.69
C ASN A 214 -19.76 15.54 11.20
N MET A 215 -20.01 14.82 10.11
CA MET A 215 -21.35 14.62 9.57
C MET A 215 -22.22 13.76 10.49
N VAL A 216 -21.71 12.64 11.01
CA VAL A 216 -22.42 11.80 11.98
C VAL A 216 -22.77 12.58 13.24
N LYS A 217 -21.81 13.36 13.77
CA LYS A 217 -22.03 14.24 14.94
C LYS A 217 -23.14 15.27 14.67
N ARG A 218 -23.14 15.89 13.49
CA ARG A 218 -24.19 16.85 13.08
C ARG A 218 -25.57 16.19 12.98
N GLU A 219 -25.67 15.01 12.35
CA GLU A 219 -26.94 14.29 12.24
C GLU A 219 -27.46 13.84 13.61
N TRP A 220 -26.56 13.42 14.51
CA TRP A 220 -26.91 13.07 15.88
C TRP A 220 -27.47 14.25 16.68
N LEU A 221 -26.77 15.40 16.62
CA LEU A 221 -27.23 16.64 17.25
C LEU A 221 -28.60 17.08 16.72
N ARG A 222 -28.86 16.91 15.42
CA ARG A 222 -30.17 17.20 14.82
C ARG A 222 -31.27 16.30 15.38
N ARG A 223 -30.99 15.00 15.55
CA ARG A 223 -31.97 14.07 16.15
C ARG A 223 -32.29 14.42 17.59
N LEU A 224 -31.28 14.79 18.38
CA LEU A 224 -31.47 15.24 19.77
C LEU A 224 -32.29 16.55 19.85
N SER A 225 -32.10 17.49 18.93
CA SER A 225 -32.86 18.74 18.92
C SER A 225 -34.33 18.57 18.48
N THR A 226 -34.61 17.65 17.54
CA THR A 226 -35.98 17.34 17.11
C THR A 226 -36.87 16.72 18.19
N VAL A 227 -36.29 16.11 19.24
CA VAL A 227 -37.03 15.50 20.35
C VAL A 227 -37.52 16.55 21.37
N LYS A 228 -37.02 17.80 21.35
CA LYS A 228 -37.47 18.87 22.25
C LYS A 228 -38.33 19.94 21.55
N PRO A 229 -39.65 19.74 21.41
CA PRO A 229 -40.55 20.90 21.35
C PRO A 229 -41.87 20.73 22.12
N ASN A 230 -41.96 20.02 23.26
CA ASN A 230 -43.26 19.93 23.96
C ASN A 230 -43.27 19.86 25.50
N GLN A 231 -42.19 20.22 26.19
CA GLN A 231 -42.14 20.21 27.66
C GLN A 231 -42.15 21.61 28.32
N VAL A 232 -42.23 22.71 27.56
CA VAL A 232 -42.24 24.07 28.13
C VAL A 232 -43.64 24.70 28.18
N GLN A 233 -44.64 24.15 27.47
CA GLN A 233 -45.97 24.78 27.40
C GLN A 233 -47.01 24.20 28.38
N ARG A 234 -46.68 23.16 29.15
CA ARG A 234 -47.61 22.57 30.15
C ARG A 234 -47.53 23.19 31.55
N VAL A 235 -46.59 24.10 31.81
CA VAL A 235 -46.44 24.77 33.12
C VAL A 235 -47.07 26.17 33.14
N ALA A 236 -47.58 26.67 32.01
CA ALA A 236 -48.17 28.01 31.93
C ALA A 236 -49.72 28.03 31.83
N VAL A 237 -50.38 26.87 32.00
CA VAL A 237 -51.86 26.76 31.89
C VAL A 237 -52.50 26.01 33.08
N GLN A 238 -51.71 25.62 34.08
CA GLN A 238 -52.26 25.19 35.37
C GLN A 238 -51.59 26.01 36.46
N ASP A 239 -52.44 26.83 37.09
CA ASP A 239 -52.29 27.61 38.33
C ASP A 239 -51.75 29.04 38.20
#